data_AF-A0A381J665-F1
#
_entry.id   AF-A0A381J665-F1
#
_cell.length_a   1.000
_cell.length_b   1.000
_cell.length_c   1.000
_cell.angle_alpha   90.00
_cell.angle_beta   90.00
_cell.angle_gamma   90.00
#
_symmetry.space_group_name_H-M   'P 1'
#
loop_
_entity.id
_entity.type
_entity.pdbx_description
1 polymer ?
#
loop_
_entity_poly.entity_id
_entity_poly.type
_entity_poly.pdbx_seq_one_letter_code
_entity_poly.pdbx_strand_id
1 'polypeptide(L)'
;MEEIKKRVRKFRDDREWSQFHTPENLAKAISIEAGELLEHFLWNNNYDKEAVGEELADVMVYCLHMADSLGVNIEDIIEKKMDKNEKKYPVEKARGTSKKYTEL
;
A
#
# COMPACT_ATOMS: atom_id res chain seq x y z
N MET A 1 -6.20 -5.27 11.55
CA MET A 1 -6.29 -3.87 11.10
C MET A 1 -7.65 -3.19 11.35
N GLU A 2 -8.53 -3.76 12.17
CA GLU A 2 -9.96 -3.41 12.13
C GLU A 2 -10.30 -1.99 12.59
N GLU A 3 -9.69 -1.52 13.69
CA GLU A 3 -9.95 -0.16 14.18
C GLU A 3 -9.44 0.93 13.23
N ILE A 4 -8.32 0.69 12.55
CA ILE A 4 -7.80 1.60 11.52
C ILE A 4 -8.75 1.64 10.32
N LYS A 5 -9.18 0.47 9.83
CA LYS A 5 -10.17 0.36 8.73
C LYS A 5 -11.45 1.12 9.05
N LYS A 6 -11.98 0.97 10.28
CA LYS A 6 -13.16 1.69 10.75
C LYS A 6 -12.95 3.20 10.76
N ARG A 7 -11.81 3.68 11.30
CA ARG A 7 -11.48 5.11 11.35
C ARG A 7 -11.39 5.72 9.94
N VAL A 8 -10.73 5.03 9.01
CA VAL A 8 -10.58 5.46 7.61
C VAL A 8 -11.93 5.52 6.90
N ARG A 9 -12.77 4.48 7.04
CA ARG A 9 -14.14 4.47 6.48
C ARG A 9 -14.99 5.59 7.06
N LYS A 10 -14.95 5.77 8.38
CA LYS A 10 -15.68 6.84 9.05
C LYS A 10 -15.27 8.21 8.52
N PHE A 11 -13.96 8.47 8.37
CA PHE A 11 -13.46 9.73 7.84
C PHE A 11 -14.02 10.05 6.43
N ARG A 12 -14.04 9.05 5.55
CA ARG A 12 -14.61 9.14 4.19
C ARG A 12 -16.12 9.39 4.25
N ASP A 13 -16.84 8.60 5.03
CA ASP A 13 -18.30 8.60 5.06
C ASP A 13 -18.86 9.85 5.74
N ASP A 14 -18.20 10.36 6.79
CA ASP A 14 -18.55 11.64 7.44
C ASP A 14 -18.50 12.84 6.46
N ARG A 15 -17.77 12.70 5.34
CA ARG A 15 -17.63 13.72 4.29
C ARG A 15 -18.39 13.37 3.02
N GLU A 16 -19.13 12.27 3.02
CA GLU A 16 -19.82 11.74 1.84
C GLU A 16 -18.89 11.49 0.65
N TRP A 17 -17.59 11.23 0.89
CA TRP A 17 -16.59 11.09 -0.18
C TRP A 17 -16.62 9.73 -0.88
N SER A 18 -17.40 8.77 -0.40
CA SER A 18 -17.56 7.46 -1.02
C SER A 18 -17.95 7.54 -2.50
N GLN A 19 -18.71 8.58 -2.90
CA GLN A 19 -19.10 8.84 -4.29
C GLN A 19 -17.92 9.17 -5.23
N PHE A 20 -16.79 9.67 -4.70
CA PHE A 20 -15.60 10.00 -5.49
C PHE A 20 -14.57 8.86 -5.52
N HIS A 21 -14.72 7.88 -4.62
CA HIS A 21 -13.78 6.77 -4.41
C HIS A 21 -14.03 5.63 -5.41
N THR A 22 -14.07 5.95 -6.71
CA THR A 22 -14.10 4.96 -7.79
C THR A 22 -12.74 4.24 -7.88
N PRO A 23 -12.69 2.98 -8.39
CA PRO A 23 -11.42 2.28 -8.54
C PRO A 23 -10.41 3.06 -9.40
N GLU A 24 -10.88 3.77 -10.43
CA GLU A 24 -10.02 4.61 -11.27
C GLU A 24 -9.39 5.77 -10.47
N ASN A 25 -10.20 6.52 -9.71
CA ASN A 25 -9.72 7.65 -8.94
C ASN A 25 -8.76 7.21 -7.84
N LEU A 26 -9.08 6.10 -7.17
CA LEU A 26 -8.23 5.55 -6.11
C LEU A 26 -6.90 5.03 -6.67
N ALA A 27 -6.88 4.43 -7.86
CA ALA A 27 -5.64 4.00 -8.49
C ALA A 27 -4.72 5.21 -8.79
N LYS A 28 -5.31 6.33 -9.25
CA LYS A 28 -4.58 7.58 -9.46
C LYS A 28 -4.04 8.12 -8.13
N ALA A 29 -4.87 8.19 -7.10
CA ALA A 29 -4.45 8.65 -5.77
C ALA A 29 -3.28 7.84 -5.23
N ILE A 30 -3.35 6.49 -5.24
CA ILE A 30 -2.25 5.63 -4.83
C ILE A 30 -0.96 5.96 -5.59
N SER A 31 -1.04 6.20 -6.90
CA SER A 31 0.14 6.54 -7.70
C SER A 31 0.71 7.93 -7.38
N ILE A 32 -0.14 8.88 -7.00
CA ILE A 32 0.27 10.24 -6.62
C ILE A 32 1.01 10.17 -5.28
N GLU A 33 0.42 9.58 -4.25
CA GLU A 33 1.06 9.49 -2.93
C GLU A 33 2.32 8.62 -2.94
N ALA A 34 2.37 7.60 -3.81
CA ALA A 34 3.60 6.84 -4.01
C ALA A 34 4.73 7.70 -4.64
N GLY A 35 4.37 8.71 -5.42
CA GLY A 35 5.28 9.71 -5.96
C GLY A 35 5.75 10.71 -4.89
N GLU A 36 4.84 11.18 -4.03
CA GLU A 36 5.17 12.05 -2.89
C GLU A 36 6.11 11.32 -1.91
N LEU A 37 5.82 10.05 -1.61
CA LEU A 37 6.72 9.17 -0.85
C LEU A 37 8.11 9.06 -1.50
N LEU A 38 8.18 8.94 -2.84
CA LEU A 38 9.43 8.83 -3.57
C LEU A 38 10.24 10.13 -3.54
N GLU A 39 9.58 11.29 -3.49
CA GLU A 39 10.23 12.61 -3.49
C GLU A 39 11.20 12.77 -2.31
N HIS A 40 10.86 12.21 -1.14
CA HIS A 40 11.73 12.21 0.04
C HIS A 40 13.10 11.54 -0.19
N PHE A 41 13.24 10.71 -1.22
CA PHE A 41 14.47 10.00 -1.56
C PHE A 41 15.10 10.48 -2.87
N LEU A 42 14.57 11.54 -3.50
CA LEU A 42 14.95 11.99 -4.84
C LEU A 42 16.45 12.33 -4.96
N TRP A 43 17.00 13.00 -3.94
CA TRP A 43 18.37 13.52 -3.99
C TRP A 43 19.39 12.69 -3.21
N ASN A 44 18.98 12.04 -2.13
CA ASN A 44 19.81 11.19 -1.27
C ASN A 44 18.93 10.47 -0.21
N ASN A 45 19.57 9.70 0.67
CA ASN A 45 18.91 8.95 1.74
C ASN A 45 18.85 9.70 3.10
N ASN A 46 19.05 11.02 3.11
CA ASN A 46 18.83 11.86 4.28
C ASN A 46 17.40 12.39 4.26
N TYR A 47 16.47 11.57 4.79
CA TYR A 47 15.04 11.86 4.81
C TYR A 47 14.56 12.21 6.22
N ASP A 48 13.47 12.97 6.29
CA ASP A 48 12.71 13.14 7.52
C ASP A 48 11.78 11.93 7.70
N LYS A 49 11.96 11.20 8.81
CA LYS A 49 11.19 10.00 9.10
C LYS A 49 9.71 10.29 9.34
N GLU A 50 9.39 11.46 9.90
CA GLU A 50 7.99 11.83 10.16
C GLU A 50 7.28 12.08 8.83
N ALA A 51 7.85 12.91 7.96
CA ALA A 51 7.29 13.20 6.64
C ALA A 51 7.17 11.95 5.75
N VAL A 52 8.21 11.10 5.69
CA VAL A 52 8.12 9.79 5.00
C VAL A 52 7.01 8.91 5.58
N GLY A 53 6.79 8.99 6.89
CA GLY A 53 5.72 8.27 7.58
C GLY A 53 4.34 8.75 7.19
N GLU A 54 4.16 10.05 6.95
CA GLU A 54 2.91 10.64 6.46
C GLU A 54 2.58 10.14 5.05
N GLU A 55 3.53 10.24 4.11
CA GLU A 55 3.30 9.80 2.72
C GLU A 55 3.08 8.29 2.61
N LEU A 56 3.81 7.50 3.41
CA LEU A 56 3.57 6.06 3.50
C LEU A 56 2.17 5.76 4.05
N ALA A 57 1.69 6.53 5.02
CA ALA A 57 0.35 6.37 5.55
C ALA A 57 -0.71 6.71 4.50
N ASP A 58 -0.50 7.75 3.69
CA ASP A 58 -1.44 8.14 2.63
C ASP A 58 -1.57 7.08 1.54
N VAL A 59 -0.43 6.50 1.08
CA VAL A 59 -0.45 5.33 0.18
C VAL A 59 -1.30 4.20 0.77
N MET A 60 -1.13 3.91 2.06
CA MET A 60 -1.84 2.82 2.73
C MET A 60 -3.34 3.13 2.91
N VAL A 61 -3.70 4.38 3.22
CA VAL A 61 -5.10 4.83 3.34
C VAL A 61 -5.83 4.68 2.01
N TYR A 62 -5.23 5.10 0.89
CA TYR A 62 -5.85 4.89 -0.41
C TYR A 62 -5.91 3.41 -0.83
N CYS A 63 -4.94 2.59 -0.44
CA CYS A 63 -5.04 1.14 -0.60
C CYS A 63 -6.24 0.54 0.16
N LEU A 64 -6.53 1.03 1.37
CA LEU A 64 -7.72 0.61 2.13
C LEU A 64 -9.01 1.03 1.43
N HIS A 65 -9.08 2.27 0.93
CA HIS A 65 -10.21 2.72 0.15
C HIS A 65 -10.38 1.94 -1.17
N MET A 66 -9.28 1.56 -1.83
CA MET A 66 -9.30 0.70 -3.01
C MET A 66 -9.89 -0.67 -2.70
N ALA A 67 -9.46 -1.28 -1.60
CA ALA A 67 -10.02 -2.57 -1.18
C ALA A 67 -11.53 -2.49 -0.93
N ASP A 68 -12.00 -1.43 -0.26
CA ASP A 68 -13.43 -1.17 -0.06
C ASP A 68 -14.17 -0.98 -1.40
N SER A 69 -13.60 -0.20 -2.32
CA SER A 69 -14.18 0.09 -3.64
C SER A 69 -14.29 -1.16 -4.53
N LEU A 70 -13.31 -2.08 -4.40
CA LEU A 70 -13.31 -3.37 -5.09
C LEU A 70 -14.14 -4.46 -4.38
N GLY A 71 -14.64 -4.20 -3.18
CA GLY A 71 -15.38 -5.17 -2.38
C GLY A 71 -14.53 -6.35 -1.91
N VAL A 72 -13.23 -6.14 -1.68
CA VAL A 72 -12.29 -7.18 -1.23
C VAL A 72 -11.78 -6.91 0.18
N ASN A 73 -11.49 -7.97 0.93
CA ASN A 73 -10.78 -7.85 2.19
C ASN A 73 -9.27 -7.68 1.92
N ILE A 74 -8.71 -6.56 2.37
CA ILE A 74 -7.30 -6.24 2.15
C ILE A 74 -6.34 -7.23 2.83
N GLU A 75 -6.69 -7.73 4.02
CA GLU A 75 -5.87 -8.71 4.75
C GLU A 75 -5.82 -10.03 3.95
N ASP A 76 -6.96 -10.49 3.43
CA ASP A 76 -7.03 -11.73 2.65
C ASP A 76 -6.24 -11.66 1.34
N ILE A 77 -6.26 -10.53 0.62
CA ILE A 77 -5.51 -10.40 -0.63
C ILE A 77 -4.00 -10.27 -0.38
N ILE A 78 -3.60 -9.68 0.75
CA ILE A 78 -2.20 -9.60 1.18
C ILE A 78 -1.70 -11.00 1.54
N GLU A 79 -2.42 -11.75 2.39
CA GLU A 79 -2.08 -13.13 2.76
C GLU A 79 -1.90 -14.02 1.53
N LYS A 80 -2.89 -14.01 0.62
CA LYS A 80 -2.80 -14.78 -0.65
C LYS A 80 -1.61 -14.37 -1.52
N LYS A 81 -1.18 -13.10 -1.45
CA LYS A 81 -0.01 -12.62 -2.17
C LYS A 81 1.28 -13.07 -1.48
N MET A 82 1.31 -13.07 -0.15
CA MET A 82 2.45 -13.53 0.64
C MET A 82 2.69 -15.03 0.47
N ASP A 83 1.66 -15.86 0.50
CA ASP A 83 1.74 -17.30 0.18
C ASP A 83 2.43 -17.56 -1.17
N LYS A 84 2.08 -16.75 -2.18
CA LYS A 84 2.69 -16.84 -3.52
C LYS A 84 4.13 -16.35 -3.52
N ASN A 85 4.44 -15.30 -2.77
CA ASN A 85 5.80 -14.77 -2.67
C ASN A 85 6.72 -15.75 -1.95
N GLU A 86 6.29 -16.39 -0.87
CA GLU A 86 7.07 -17.38 -0.12
C GLU A 86 7.41 -18.61 -0.98
N LYS A 87 6.43 -19.12 -1.73
CA LYS A 87 6.66 -20.21 -2.70
C LYS A 87 7.63 -19.81 -3.82
N LYS A 88 7.61 -18.54 -4.20
CA LYS A 88 8.41 -17.98 -5.30
C LYS A 88 9.83 -17.62 -4.86
N TYR A 89 10.03 -17.29 -3.59
CA TYR A 89 11.31 -16.92 -3.00
C TYR A 89 11.58 -17.77 -1.75
N PRO A 90 11.86 -19.08 -1.89
CA PRO A 90 12.20 -19.92 -0.74
C PRO A 90 13.44 -19.42 -0.01
N VAL A 91 13.46 -19.52 1.32
CA VAL A 91 14.51 -18.95 2.19
C VAL A 91 15.89 -19.46 1.79
N GLU A 92 16.00 -20.76 1.53
CA GLU A 92 17.25 -21.43 1.18
C GLU A 92 17.87 -20.94 -0.14
N LYS A 93 17.07 -20.34 -1.03
CA LYS A 93 17.54 -19.77 -2.30
C LYS A 93 17.66 -18.26 -2.28
N ALA A 94 16.75 -17.58 -1.57
CA ALA A 94 16.60 -16.12 -1.63
C ALA A 94 17.32 -15.36 -0.51
N ARG A 95 17.83 -16.03 0.54
CA ARG A 95 18.45 -15.34 1.68
C ARG A 95 19.67 -14.52 1.27
N GLY A 96 19.65 -13.23 1.58
CA GLY A 96 20.77 -12.31 1.34
C GLY A 96 20.96 -11.92 -0.14
N THR A 97 20.01 -12.23 -1.02
CA THR A 97 20.07 -11.86 -2.43
C THR A 97 18.79 -11.17 -2.88
N SER A 98 18.93 -10.13 -3.72
CA SER A 98 17.82 -9.43 -4.36
C SER A 98 17.54 -9.96 -5.78
N LYS A 99 18.20 -11.06 -6.17
CA LYS A 99 17.98 -11.69 -7.48
C LYS A 99 16.52 -12.05 -7.66
N LYS A 100 16.03 -11.89 -8.89
CA LYS A 100 14.67 -12.30 -9.24
C LYS A 100 14.58 -13.82 -9.11
N TYR A 101 13.43 -14.34 -8.68
CA TYR A 101 13.18 -15.79 -8.56
C TYR A 101 13.52 -16.64 -9.80
N THR A 102 13.57 -16.03 -10.99
CA THR A 102 14.00 -16.68 -12.24
C THR A 102 15.51 -16.88 -12.32
N GLU A 103 16.26 -16.31 -11.39
CA GLU A 103 17.73 -16.24 -11.30
C GLU A 103 18.26 -16.74 -9.95
N LEU A 104 17.39 -17.34 -9.12
CA LEU A 104 17.71 -17.91 -7.81
C LEU A 104 18.24 -19.35 -7.91
#